data_AF-A0A5Q0EK65-F1
#
_entry.id   AF-A0A5Q0EK65-F1
#
_cell.length_a   1.000
_cell.length_b   1.000
_cell.length_c   1.000
_cell.angle_alpha   90.00
_cell.angle_beta   90.00
_cell.angle_gamma   90.00
#
_symmetry.space_group_name_H-M   'P 1'
#
loop_
_entity.id
_entity.type
_entity.pdbx_description
1 polymer ?
#
loop_
_entity_poly.entity_id
_entity_poly.type
_entity_poly.pdbx_seq_one_letter_code
_entity_poly.pdbx_strand_id
1 'polypeptide(L)' 'MSVERNRTLKKTLIYALLSGGLYYLMYHFEDSILELSRQGRWNFILPLTIAFVFSIVHGNFTGQFWELFGIRAKTTKK' A
#
# COMPACT_ATOMS: atom_id res chain seq x y z
N MET A 1 -12.04 -13.31 -20.81
CA MET A 1 -10.78 -12.80 -20.24
C MET A 1 -9.93 -14.00 -19.82
N SER A 2 -8.62 -14.04 -20.06
CA SER A 2 -7.80 -15.18 -19.60
C SER A 2 -7.88 -15.30 -18.07
N VAL A 3 -7.87 -16.53 -17.55
CA VAL A 3 -7.99 -16.82 -16.11
C VAL A 3 -6.97 -16.01 -15.29
N GLU A 4 -5.75 -15.89 -15.79
CA GLU A 4 -4.67 -15.07 -15.22
C GLU A 4 -5.07 -13.59 -15.10
N ARG A 5 -5.63 -12.99 -16.16
CA ARG A 5 -6.05 -11.58 -16.14
C ARG A 5 -7.16 -11.33 -15.11
N ASN A 6 -8.08 -12.27 -14.96
CA ASN A 6 -9.16 -12.18 -13.98
C ASN A 6 -8.62 -12.25 -12.54
N ARG A 7 -7.59 -13.07 -12.32
CA ARG A 7 -6.90 -13.18 -11.02
C ARG A 7 -6.14 -11.89 -10.68
N THR A 8 -5.39 -11.34 -11.64
CA THR A 8 -4.69 -10.04 -11.46
C THR A 8 -5.68 -8.93 -11.16
N LEU A 9 -6.81 -8.86 -11.88
CA LEU A 9 -7.84 -7.85 -11.65
C LEU A 9 -8.40 -7.90 -10.23
N LYS A 10 -8.75 -9.09 -9.73
CA LYS A 10 -9.24 -9.25 -8.36
C LYS A 10 -8.21 -8.80 -7.32
N LYS A 11 -6.94 -9.16 -7.51
CA LYS A 11 -5.85 -8.72 -6.62
C LYS A 11 -5.69 -7.20 -6.64
N THR A 12 -5.68 -6.58 -7.82
CA THR A 12 -5.58 -5.13 -7.95
C THR A 12 -6.72 -4.44 -7.24
N LEU A 13 -7.96 -4.91 -7.39
CA LEU A 13 -9.13 -4.33 -6.72
C LEU A 13 -9.05 -4.45 -5.20
N ILE A 14 -8.63 -5.61 -4.68
CA ILE A 14 -8.44 -5.79 -3.23
C ILE A 14 -7.38 -4.82 -2.71
N TYR A 15 -6.22 -4.75 -3.35
CA TYR A 15 -5.17 -3.82 -2.92
C TYR A 15 -5.56 -2.36 -3.11
N ALA A 16 -6.37 -2.02 -4.13
CA ALA A 16 -6.90 -0.67 -4.32
C ALA A 16 -7.81 -0.28 -3.16
N LEU A 17 -8.73 -1.16 -2.75
CA LEU A 17 -9.62 -0.93 -1.60
C LEU A 17 -8.82 -0.83 -0.30
N LEU A 18 -7.83 -1.71 -0.10
CA LEU A 18 -6.96 -1.65 1.07
C LEU A 18 -6.13 -0.36 1.12
N SER A 19 -5.50 0.05 0.00
CA SER A 19 -4.78 1.31 -0.08
C SER A 19 -5.70 2.51 0.15
N GLY A 20 -6.87 2.54 -0.48
CA GLY A 20 -7.86 3.60 -0.27
C GLY A 20 -8.33 3.67 1.18
N GLY A 21 -8.58 2.52 1.81
CA GLY A 21 -8.93 2.43 3.23
C GLY A 21 -7.80 2.92 4.15
N LEU A 22 -6.55 2.58 3.85
CA LEU A 22 -5.39 3.08 4.60
C LEU A 22 -5.26 4.61 4.49
N TYR A 23 -5.41 5.18 3.28
CA TYR A 23 -5.41 6.63 3.10
C TYR A 23 -6.55 7.31 3.86
N TYR A 24 -7.76 6.74 3.79
CA TYR A 24 -8.91 7.22 4.53
C TYR A 24 -8.66 7.21 6.05
N LEU A 25 -8.16 6.09 6.60
CA LEU A 25 -7.85 5.97 8.01
C LEU A 25 -6.74 6.93 8.44
N MET A 26 -5.67 7.06 7.64
CA MET A 26 -4.58 7.99 7.94
C MET A 26 -5.07 9.43 8.00
N TYR A 27 -5.94 9.83 7.06
CA TYR A 27 -6.55 11.16 7.04
C TYR A 27 -7.51 11.35 8.22
N HIS A 28 -8.35 10.35 8.51
CA HIS A 28 -9.32 10.44 9.60
C HIS A 28 -8.67 10.54 10.99
N PHE A 29 -7.50 9.94 11.18
CA PHE A 29 -6.76 9.95 12.44
C PHE A 29 -5.52 10.85 12.42
N GLU A 30 -5.41 11.78 11.46
CA GLU A 30 -4.19 12.56 11.23
C GLU A 30 -3.72 13.32 12.48
N ASP A 31 -4.62 14.00 13.19
CA ASP A 31 -4.32 14.75 14.41
C ASP A 31 -3.80 13.84 15.52
N SER A 32 -4.42 12.67 15.70
CA SER A 32 -4.03 11.69 16.72
C SER A 32 -2.67 11.07 16.42
N ILE A 33 -2.41 10.76 15.15
CA ILE A 33 -1.11 10.22 14.69
C ILE A 33 -0.03 11.28 14.91
N LEU A 34 -0.29 12.53 14.54
CA LEU A 34 0.63 13.65 14.74
C LEU A 34 0.96 13.87 16.22
N GLU A 35 -0.07 13.93 17.07
CA GLU A 35 0.10 14.16 18.50
C GLU A 35 0.96 13.05 19.13
N LEU A 36 0.62 11.79 18.89
CA LEU A 36 1.40 10.64 19.39
C LEU A 36 2.83 10.65 18.86
N SER A 37 3.03 10.95 17.58
CA SER A 37 4.35 10.98 16.94
C SER A 37 5.25 12.09 17.49
N ARG A 38 4.68 13.22 17.92
CA ARG A 38 5.42 14.39 18.41
C ARG A 38 5.87 14.29 19.87
N GLN A 39 5.27 13.40 20.66
CA GLN A 39 5.62 13.18 22.07
C GLN A 39 7.03 12.58 22.28
N GLY A 40 7.74 12.20 21.21
CA GLY A 40 9.12 11.72 21.26
C GLY A 40 9.26 10.31 21.83
N ARG A 41 10.45 9.98 22.38
CA ARG A 41 10.80 8.64 22.90
C ARG A 41 10.66 7.57 21.80
N TRP A 42 9.99 6.45 22.08
CA TRP A 42 9.76 5.36 21.15
C TRP A 42 8.56 5.59 20.21
N ASN A 43 7.88 6.74 20.30
CA ASN A 43 6.70 6.99 19.48
C ASN A 43 7.02 7.21 18.00
N PHE A 44 8.29 7.42 17.62
CA PHE A 44 8.72 7.42 16.22
C PHE A 44 8.44 6.08 15.50
N ILE A 45 8.25 4.99 16.26
CA ILE A 45 7.85 3.69 15.71
C ILE A 45 6.49 3.82 15.02
N LEU A 46 5.57 4.64 15.54
CA LEU A 46 4.23 4.79 14.95
C LEU A 46 4.28 5.25 13.49
N PRO A 47 4.87 6.41 13.13
CA PRO A 47 4.95 6.84 11.74
C PRO A 47 5.83 5.91 10.89
N LEU A 48 6.84 5.27 11.48
CA LEU A 48 7.67 4.27 10.80
C LEU A 48 6.85 3.03 10.38
N THR A 49 6.05 2.48 11.30
CA THR A 49 5.18 1.34 11.03
C THR A 49 4.12 1.70 10.00
N ILE A 50 3.51 2.90 10.10
CA ILE A 50 2.56 3.39 9.10
C ILE A 50 3.22 3.43 7.72
N ALA A 51 4.43 4.01 7.61
CA ALA A 51 5.16 4.08 6.35
C ALA A 51 5.44 2.68 5.76
N PHE A 52 5.84 1.69 6.58
CA PHE A 52 6.05 0.32 6.12
C PHE A 52 4.76 -0.36 5.65
N VAL A 53 3.66 -0.20 6.39
CA VAL A 53 2.36 -0.75 5.99
C VAL A 53 1.93 -0.17 4.65
N PHE A 54 2.04 1.15 4.47
CA PHE A 54 1.75 1.80 3.19
C PHE A 54 2.66 1.30 2.08
N SER A 55 3.98 1.19 2.33
CA SER A 55 4.94 0.69 1.34
C SER A 55 4.58 -0.70 0.82
N ILE A 56 4.19 -1.61 1.71
CA ILE A 56 3.81 -2.99 1.34
C ILE A 56 2.47 -2.99 0.59
N VAL A 57 1.44 -2.37 1.14
CA VAL A 57 0.08 -2.44 0.57
C VAL A 57 -0.01 -1.66 -0.74
N HIS A 58 0.43 -0.40 -0.74
CA HIS A 58 0.42 0.44 -1.94
C HIS A 58 1.44 -0.01 -2.99
N GLY A 59 2.59 -0.56 -2.57
CA GLY A 59 3.56 -1.17 -3.47
C GLY A 59 2.98 -2.37 -4.22
N ASN A 60 2.30 -3.27 -3.51
CA ASN A 60 1.61 -4.41 -4.12
C ASN A 60 0.46 -3.98 -5.04
N PHE A 61 -0.31 -2.96 -4.64
CA PHE A 61 -1.32 -2.35 -5.52
C PHE A 61 -0.68 -1.88 -6.83
N THR A 62 0.35 -1.04 -6.74
CA THR A 62 1.00 -0.43 -7.90
C THR A 62 1.60 -1.48 -8.83
N GLY A 63 2.23 -2.52 -8.28
CA GLY A 63 2.76 -3.63 -9.07
C GLY A 63 1.67 -4.37 -9.85
N GLN A 64 0.57 -4.76 -9.20
CA GLN A 64 -0.55 -5.43 -9.85
C GLN A 64 -1.32 -4.51 -10.81
N PHE A 65 -1.38 -3.21 -10.51
CA PHE A 65 -1.97 -2.18 -11.37
C PHE A 65 -1.21 -2.10 -12.69
N TRP A 66 0.11 -1.92 -12.65
CA TRP A 66 0.94 -1.87 -13.87
C TRP A 66 0.88 -3.19 -14.66
N GLU A 67 0.81 -4.32 -13.96
CA GLU A 67 0.66 -5.64 -14.58
C GLU A 67 -0.63 -5.77 -15.40
N LEU A 68 -1.74 -5.15 -14.97
CA LEU A 68 -2.99 -5.09 -15.76
C LEU A 68 -2.84 -4.32 -17.07
N PHE A 69 -1.99 -3.30 -17.09
CA PHE A 69 -1.64 -2.53 -18.31
C PHE A 69 -0.53 -3.19 -19.13
N GLY A 70 -0.07 -4.39 -18.73
CA GLY A 70 0.99 -5.12 -19.41
C GLY A 70 2.40 -4.61 -19.11
N ILE A 71 2.54 -3.68 -18.16
CA ILE A 71 3.84 -3.17 -17.74
C ILE A 71 4.35 -4.05 -16.60
N ARG A 72 5.42 -4.80 -16.86
CA ARG A 72 6.05 -5.68 -15.87
C ARG A 72 7.49 -5.26 -15.63
N ALA A 73 7.91 -5.32 -14.37
CA ALA A 73 9.32 -5.15 -14.04
C ALA A 73 10.14 -6.23 -14.74
N LYS A 74 11.28 -5.83 -15.33
CA LYS A 74 12.24 -6.77 -15.89
C LYS A 74 12.86 -7.54 -14.73
N THR A 75 12.55 -8.83 -14.61
CA THR A 75 13.26 -9.69 -13.66
C THR A 75 14.67 -9.90 -14.18
N THR A 76 15.67 -9.23 -13.60
CA THR A 76 17.06 -9.63 -13.79
C THR A 76 17.23 -10.93 -13.01
N LYS A 77 17.02 -12.07 -13.67
CA LYS A 77 17.50 -13.34 -13.10
C LYS A 77 18.99 -13.15 -12.84
N LYS A 78 19.39 -13.25 -11.57
CA LYS A 78 20.79 -13.37 -11.19
C LYS A 78 21.21 -14.83 -11.37
#